data_AF-A0A5C4R6E4-F1
#
_entry.id   AF-A0A5C4R6E4-F1
#
_cell.length_a   1.000
_cell.length_b   1.000
_cell.length_c   1.000
_cell.angle_alpha   90.00
_cell.angle_beta   90.00
_cell.angle_gamma   90.00
#
_symmetry.space_group_name_H-M   'P 1'
#
loop_
_entity.id
_entity.type
_entity.pdbx_description
1 polymer ?
#
loop_
_entity_poly.entity_id
_entity_poly.type
_entity_poly.pdbx_seq_one_letter_code
_entity_poly.pdbx_strand_id
1 'polypeptide(L)'
;MRGYLQSGANPHPQSGVEVRSFTDERIEALHRQSREAETIQAIARLRLVHAPFVKNVILLGNLPVEMPVDQFVRFDELMPDRLEIELIRKGNVPLSAAGLLRMRPDLATNAPQAKKMLQRSRVKDPSRLRALPILSQTGLLVIEFKATNAGRTATHQHLFILLNQQAERLPAASSINLSAGHIPFADWVAYLENGDPEIPGSGWSGVHQPRLLWA
;
A
#
# COMPACT_ATOMS: atom_id res chain seq x y z
N MET A 1 -32.47 -5.08 -2.80
CA MET A 1 -31.16 -5.21 -2.16
C MET A 1 -30.66 -6.66 -2.15
N ARG A 2 -29.44 -6.92 -2.62
CA ARG A 2 -28.73 -8.21 -2.39
C ARG A 2 -27.54 -7.96 -1.46
N GLY A 3 -27.41 -8.80 -0.43
CA GLY A 3 -26.31 -8.74 0.53
C GLY A 3 -25.03 -9.35 -0.04
N TYR A 4 -23.88 -8.87 0.41
CA TYR A 4 -22.62 -9.57 0.23
C TYR A 4 -22.50 -10.67 1.28
N LEU A 5 -21.90 -11.80 0.93
CA LEU A 5 -21.46 -12.75 1.95
C LEU A 5 -20.20 -12.15 2.59
N GLN A 6 -20.23 -11.86 3.90
CA GLN A 6 -19.08 -11.27 4.61
C GLN A 6 -18.32 -12.35 5.36
N SER A 7 -16.98 -12.26 5.36
CA SER A 7 -16.16 -13.15 6.18
C SER A 7 -16.21 -12.73 7.65
N GLY A 8 -15.91 -13.65 8.56
CA GLY A 8 -15.80 -13.32 9.99
C GLY A 8 -14.64 -12.35 10.33
N ALA A 9 -13.74 -12.10 9.38
CA ALA A 9 -12.66 -11.12 9.52
C ALA A 9 -13.09 -9.69 9.12
N ASN A 10 -14.27 -9.52 8.52
CA ASN A 10 -14.76 -8.22 8.10
C ASN A 10 -15.26 -7.42 9.32
N PRO A 11 -14.68 -6.23 9.61
CA PRO A 11 -15.09 -5.42 10.76
C PRO A 11 -16.39 -4.63 10.51
N HIS A 12 -16.89 -4.61 9.27
CA HIS A 12 -18.06 -3.81 8.90
C HIS A 12 -19.36 -4.59 9.11
N PRO A 13 -20.48 -3.89 9.36
CA PRO A 13 -21.79 -4.53 9.45
C PRO A 13 -22.21 -5.13 8.10
N GLN A 14 -23.17 -6.07 8.16
CA GLN A 14 -23.74 -6.71 6.99
C GLN A 14 -24.16 -5.68 5.94
N SER A 15 -23.55 -5.77 4.76
CA SER A 15 -23.66 -4.79 3.69
C SER A 15 -24.26 -5.42 2.45
N GLY A 16 -24.86 -4.59 1.59
CA GLY A 16 -25.47 -5.04 0.34
C GLY A 16 -25.55 -3.91 -0.67
N VAL A 17 -25.96 -4.27 -1.88
CA VAL A 17 -26.12 -3.33 -3.00
C VAL A 17 -27.49 -3.50 -3.62
N GLU A 18 -28.03 -2.41 -4.15
CA GLU A 18 -29.22 -2.48 -4.99
C GLU A 18 -28.85 -3.06 -6.36
N VAL A 19 -29.44 -4.22 -6.65
CA VAL A 19 -29.25 -4.92 -7.91
C VAL A 19 -30.53 -4.82 -8.69
N ARG A 20 -30.41 -4.41 -9.96
CA ARG A 20 -31.52 -4.52 -10.90
C ARG A 20 -31.80 -5.99 -11.16
N SER A 21 -33.02 -6.41 -10.88
CA SER A 21 -33.52 -7.76 -11.16
C SER A 21 -34.68 -7.69 -12.14
N PHE A 22 -34.80 -8.69 -13.00
CA PHE A 22 -35.97 -8.84 -13.85
C PHE A 22 -37.11 -9.53 -13.09
N THR A 23 -38.35 -9.17 -13.43
CA THR A 23 -39.54 -9.84 -12.87
C THR A 23 -39.66 -11.28 -13.38
N ASP A 24 -39.24 -11.52 -14.63
CA ASP A 24 -39.20 -12.87 -15.21
C ASP A 24 -38.00 -13.65 -14.65
N GLU A 25 -38.31 -14.74 -13.95
CA GLU A 25 -37.33 -15.61 -13.29
C GLU A 25 -36.34 -16.26 -14.27
N ARG A 26 -36.76 -16.55 -15.51
CA ARG A 26 -35.90 -17.19 -16.52
C ARG A 26 -34.83 -16.23 -17.01
N ILE A 27 -35.23 -14.97 -17.25
CA ILE A 27 -34.29 -13.91 -17.66
C ILE A 27 -33.33 -13.59 -16.51
N GLU A 28 -33.84 -13.52 -15.28
CA GLU A 28 -33.02 -13.31 -14.08
C GLU A 28 -32.00 -14.45 -13.88
N ALA A 29 -32.40 -15.70 -14.13
CA ALA A 29 -31.50 -16.85 -14.05
C ALA A 29 -30.35 -16.77 -15.07
N LEU A 30 -30.63 -16.37 -16.33
CA LEU A 30 -29.60 -16.15 -17.35
C LEU A 30 -28.67 -15.01 -16.97
N HIS A 31 -29.20 -13.92 -16.43
CA HIS A 31 -28.41 -12.78 -15.95
C HIS A 31 -27.49 -13.18 -14.78
N ARG A 32 -28.00 -13.98 -13.83
CA ARG A 32 -27.22 -14.52 -12.72
C ARG A 32 -26.10 -15.42 -13.22
N GLN A 33 -26.39 -16.28 -14.20
CA GLN A 33 -25.38 -17.14 -14.82
C GLN A 33 -24.25 -16.32 -15.47
N SER A 34 -24.58 -15.28 -16.23
CA SER A 34 -23.56 -14.47 -16.90
C SER A 34 -22.77 -13.56 -15.96
N ARG A 35 -23.37 -13.05 -14.87
CA ARG A 35 -22.69 -12.10 -13.98
C ARG A 35 -22.01 -12.80 -12.81
N GLU A 36 -22.81 -13.47 -11.98
CA GLU A 36 -22.39 -13.99 -10.69
C GLU A 36 -21.62 -15.30 -10.87
N ALA A 37 -22.18 -16.24 -11.63
CA ALA A 37 -21.52 -17.54 -11.84
C ALA A 37 -20.22 -17.41 -12.66
N GLU A 38 -20.18 -16.54 -13.68
CA GLU A 38 -18.94 -16.29 -14.43
C GLU A 38 -17.84 -15.68 -13.55
N THR A 39 -18.20 -14.74 -12.67
CA THR A 39 -17.25 -14.15 -11.72
C THR A 39 -16.72 -15.21 -10.75
N ILE A 40 -17.58 -16.07 -10.21
CA ILE A 40 -17.16 -17.19 -9.34
C ILE A 40 -16.21 -18.13 -10.09
N GLN A 41 -16.52 -18.45 -11.36
CA GLN A 41 -15.64 -19.28 -12.19
C GLN A 41 -14.28 -18.61 -12.45
N ALA A 42 -14.26 -17.30 -12.71
CA ALA A 42 -13.02 -16.55 -12.88
C ALA A 42 -12.14 -16.61 -11.63
N ILE A 43 -12.75 -16.48 -10.45
CA ILE A 43 -12.04 -16.60 -9.16
C ILE A 43 -11.56 -18.03 -8.92
N ALA A 44 -12.38 -19.04 -9.23
CA ALA A 44 -11.98 -20.44 -9.13
C ALA A 44 -10.75 -20.77 -10.00
N ARG A 45 -10.62 -20.13 -11.18
CA ARG A 45 -9.44 -20.28 -12.06
C ARG A 45 -8.14 -19.74 -11.43
N LEU A 46 -8.21 -18.89 -10.41
CA LEU A 46 -7.01 -18.42 -9.66
C LEU A 46 -6.36 -19.52 -8.81
N ARG A 47 -7.04 -20.68 -8.65
CA ARG A 47 -6.57 -21.86 -7.90
C ARG A 47 -6.07 -21.48 -6.51
N LEU A 48 -6.97 -20.89 -5.71
CA LEU A 48 -6.63 -20.34 -4.40
C LEU A 48 -6.37 -21.42 -3.34
N VAL A 49 -7.07 -22.56 -3.42
CA VAL A 49 -7.00 -23.66 -2.42
C VAL A 49 -5.60 -24.26 -2.28
N HIS A 50 -4.87 -24.39 -3.38
CA HIS A 50 -3.51 -24.95 -3.40
C HIS A 50 -2.44 -23.88 -3.55
N ALA A 51 -2.77 -22.61 -3.31
CA ALA A 51 -1.78 -21.55 -3.37
C ALA A 51 -0.77 -21.72 -2.22
N PRO A 52 0.55 -21.64 -2.48
CA PRO A 52 1.57 -21.80 -1.45
C PRO A 52 1.62 -20.61 -0.47
N PHE A 53 0.98 -19.49 -0.82
CA PHE A 53 0.81 -18.28 -0.02
C PHE A 53 -0.62 -17.75 -0.16
N VAL A 54 -1.05 -16.93 0.81
CA VAL A 54 -2.35 -16.27 0.76
C VAL A 54 -2.36 -15.27 -0.39
N LYS A 55 -3.23 -15.51 -1.38
CA LYS A 55 -3.43 -14.62 -2.52
C LYS A 55 -4.54 -13.63 -2.23
N ASN A 56 -4.24 -12.34 -2.33
CA ASN A 56 -5.26 -11.29 -2.29
C ASN A 56 -5.95 -11.20 -3.65
N VAL A 57 -7.26 -11.45 -3.67
CA VAL A 57 -8.09 -11.28 -4.86
C VAL A 57 -8.87 -9.99 -4.72
N ILE A 58 -8.68 -9.06 -5.66
CA ILE A 58 -9.37 -7.79 -5.68
C ILE A 58 -10.43 -7.85 -6.77
N LEU A 59 -11.70 -7.74 -6.36
CA LEU A 59 -12.82 -7.65 -7.28
C LEU A 59 -13.12 -6.18 -7.57
N LEU A 60 -12.94 -5.77 -8.82
CA LEU A 60 -13.25 -4.42 -9.27
C LEU A 60 -14.71 -4.35 -9.74
N GLY A 61 -15.62 -4.07 -8.82
CA GLY A 61 -17.03 -3.88 -9.14
C GLY A 61 -17.94 -3.96 -7.93
N ASN A 62 -19.22 -3.73 -8.18
CA ASN A 62 -20.28 -3.76 -7.16
C ASN A 62 -21.17 -5.00 -7.34
N LEU A 63 -20.60 -6.11 -7.77
CA LEU A 63 -21.34 -7.35 -7.98
C LEU A 63 -21.39 -8.13 -6.66
N PRO A 64 -22.58 -8.43 -6.11
CA PRO A 64 -22.68 -9.35 -4.99
C PRO A 64 -22.28 -10.73 -5.50
N VAL A 65 -21.16 -11.25 -5.01
CA VAL A 65 -20.67 -12.59 -5.29
C VAL A 65 -20.97 -13.49 -4.08
N GLU A 66 -21.29 -14.75 -4.35
CA GLU A 66 -21.59 -15.78 -3.33
C GLU A 66 -20.31 -16.31 -2.67
N MET A 67 -19.42 -15.41 -2.26
CA MET A 67 -18.17 -15.75 -1.59
C MET A 67 -17.89 -14.74 -0.47
N PRO A 68 -17.22 -15.17 0.62
CA PRO A 68 -16.93 -14.30 1.74
C PRO A 68 -15.99 -13.16 1.32
N VAL A 69 -16.47 -11.93 1.48
CA VAL A 69 -15.71 -10.70 1.27
C VAL A 69 -15.13 -10.25 2.60
N ASP A 70 -13.80 -10.17 2.65
CA ASP A 70 -13.07 -9.72 3.85
C ASP A 70 -13.17 -8.22 4.07
N GLN A 71 -13.10 -7.42 2.99
CA GLN A 71 -13.03 -5.96 3.10
C GLN A 71 -13.70 -5.28 1.90
N PHE A 72 -14.48 -4.23 2.16
CA PHE A 72 -14.94 -3.29 1.13
C PHE A 72 -13.99 -2.11 1.10
N VAL A 73 -13.53 -1.75 -0.09
CA VAL A 73 -12.54 -0.69 -0.29
C VAL A 73 -13.04 0.20 -1.41
N ARG A 74 -12.94 1.53 -1.22
CA ARG A 74 -13.25 2.45 -2.30
C ARG A 74 -12.19 2.35 -3.39
N PHE A 75 -12.58 2.58 -4.65
CA PHE A 75 -11.61 2.57 -5.75
C PHE A 75 -10.48 3.59 -5.52
N ASP A 76 -10.80 4.80 -5.04
CA ASP A 76 -9.81 5.83 -4.69
C ASP A 76 -8.83 5.37 -3.59
N GLU A 77 -9.27 4.48 -2.71
CA GLU A 77 -8.43 3.91 -1.65
C GLU A 77 -7.56 2.75 -2.16
N LEU A 78 -7.90 2.14 -3.29
CA LEU A 78 -7.06 1.14 -3.91
C LEU A 78 -5.99 1.79 -4.81
N MET A 79 -6.32 2.90 -5.46
CA MET A 79 -5.41 3.56 -6.37
C MET A 79 -4.31 4.32 -5.60
N PRO A 80 -3.04 4.23 -6.05
CA PRO A 80 -1.95 4.93 -5.39
C PRO A 80 -2.07 6.44 -5.61
N ASP A 81 -1.78 7.21 -4.56
CA ASP A 81 -1.64 8.66 -4.69
C ASP A 81 -0.28 9.05 -5.32
N ARG A 82 -0.03 10.35 -5.51
CA ARG A 82 1.22 10.82 -6.12
C ARG A 82 2.48 10.44 -5.31
N LEU A 83 2.44 10.45 -3.98
CA LEU A 83 3.58 10.07 -3.14
C LEU A 83 3.77 8.56 -3.08
N GLU A 84 2.67 7.80 -3.10
CA GLU A 84 2.69 6.34 -3.22
C GLU A 84 3.27 5.89 -4.56
N ILE A 85 2.92 6.55 -5.67
CA ILE A 85 3.52 6.29 -6.99
C ILE A 85 5.05 6.50 -6.93
N GLU A 86 5.50 7.57 -6.29
CA GLU A 86 6.94 7.84 -6.18
C GLU A 86 7.63 6.86 -5.23
N LEU A 87 6.97 6.45 -4.16
CA LEU A 87 7.43 5.38 -3.29
C LEU A 87 7.58 4.06 -4.07
N ILE A 88 6.63 3.71 -4.94
CA ILE A 88 6.70 2.52 -5.80
C ILE A 88 7.85 2.63 -6.81
N ARG A 89 8.05 3.81 -7.40
CA ARG A 89 9.05 4.04 -8.46
C ARG A 89 10.48 4.09 -7.94
N LYS A 90 10.70 4.81 -6.84
CA LYS A 90 12.03 5.09 -6.29
C LYS A 90 12.37 4.23 -5.07
N GLY A 91 11.38 3.61 -4.46
CA GLY A 91 11.55 2.79 -3.26
C GLY A 91 11.63 3.61 -1.97
N ASN A 92 11.40 4.92 -2.01
CA ASN A 92 11.49 5.76 -0.82
C ASN A 92 10.69 7.08 -0.94
N VAL A 93 10.28 7.63 0.20
CA VAL A 93 9.59 8.93 0.27
C VAL A 93 9.79 9.63 1.62
N PRO A 94 10.05 10.95 1.66
CA PRO A 94 10.09 11.71 2.90
C PRO A 94 8.70 11.81 3.57
N LEU A 95 8.64 11.65 4.90
CA LEU A 95 7.40 11.79 5.69
C LEU A 95 7.23 13.18 6.34
N SER A 96 8.22 14.07 6.17
CA SER A 96 8.20 15.44 6.70
C SER A 96 8.16 16.47 5.56
N ALA A 97 7.46 17.60 5.78
CA ALA A 97 7.32 18.63 4.76
C ALA A 97 8.67 19.26 4.37
N ALA A 98 9.56 19.46 5.36
CA ALA A 98 10.94 19.90 5.10
C ALA A 98 11.73 18.86 4.32
N GLY A 99 11.54 17.57 4.60
CA GLY A 99 12.16 16.48 3.85
C GLY A 99 11.68 16.41 2.41
N LEU A 100 10.41 16.67 2.12
CA LEU A 100 9.94 16.77 0.74
C LEU A 100 10.60 17.93 -0.01
N LEU A 101 10.69 19.11 0.58
CA LEU A 101 11.34 20.25 -0.06
C LEU A 101 12.82 20.00 -0.34
N ARG A 102 13.49 19.30 0.58
CA ARG A 102 14.93 19.05 0.50
C ARG A 102 15.24 17.88 -0.41
N MET A 103 14.62 16.73 -0.19
CA MET A 103 14.92 15.49 -0.92
C MET A 103 14.18 15.39 -2.25
N ARG A 104 12.98 15.98 -2.36
CA ARG A 104 12.09 15.88 -3.51
C ARG A 104 11.55 17.25 -3.97
N PRO A 105 12.43 18.22 -4.30
CA PRO A 105 12.02 19.52 -4.83
C PRO A 105 11.22 19.44 -6.15
N ASP A 106 11.31 18.30 -6.86
CA ASP A 106 10.51 17.95 -8.03
C ASP A 106 9.00 17.79 -7.71
N LEU A 107 8.66 17.37 -6.50
CA LEU A 107 7.28 17.12 -6.08
C LEU A 107 6.64 18.33 -5.40
N ALA A 108 7.40 19.05 -4.58
CA ALA A 108 6.93 20.23 -3.88
C ALA A 108 8.01 21.31 -3.86
N THR A 109 7.64 22.52 -4.30
CA THR A 109 8.55 23.67 -4.34
C THR A 109 8.38 24.57 -3.11
N ASN A 110 7.22 24.51 -2.44
CA ASN A 110 6.93 25.36 -1.29
C ASN A 110 6.36 24.59 -0.09
N ALA A 111 6.60 25.11 1.12
CA ALA A 111 6.21 24.45 2.37
C ALA A 111 4.69 24.20 2.50
N PRO A 112 3.80 25.12 2.09
CA PRO A 112 2.35 24.87 2.12
C PRO A 112 1.94 23.69 1.22
N GLN A 113 2.49 23.59 0.01
CA GLN A 113 2.24 22.49 -0.92
C GLN A 113 2.73 21.16 -0.35
N ALA A 114 3.95 21.13 0.21
CA ALA A 114 4.49 19.92 0.84
C ALA A 114 3.62 19.43 2.00
N LYS A 115 3.18 20.35 2.88
CA LYS A 115 2.24 20.02 3.98
C LYS A 115 0.92 19.47 3.46
N LYS A 116 0.32 20.12 2.46
CA LYS A 116 -0.96 19.71 1.87
C LYS A 116 -0.86 18.35 1.18
N MET A 117 0.28 18.07 0.54
CA MET A 117 0.53 16.78 -0.11
C MET A 117 0.65 15.65 0.92
N LEU A 118 1.42 15.85 2.00
CA LEU A 118 1.51 14.89 3.10
C LEU A 118 0.22 14.71 3.89
N GLN A 119 -0.63 15.74 3.96
CA GLN A 119 -1.93 15.64 4.63
C GLN A 119 -2.92 14.79 3.83
N ARG A 120 -2.85 14.87 2.49
CA ARG A 120 -3.72 14.11 1.58
C ARG A 120 -3.24 12.69 1.38
N SER A 121 -1.96 12.44 1.62
CA SER A 121 -1.33 11.17 1.32
C SER A 121 -1.42 10.18 2.47
N ARG A 122 -1.44 8.89 2.12
CA ARG A 122 -1.50 7.78 3.07
C ARG A 122 -0.13 7.24 3.46
N VAL A 123 0.96 7.76 2.89
CA VAL A 123 2.34 7.32 3.19
C VAL A 123 2.76 7.41 4.66
N LYS A 124 2.02 8.17 5.48
CA LYS A 124 2.25 8.22 6.94
C LYS A 124 1.75 7.00 7.69
N ASP A 125 0.83 6.24 7.09
CA ASP A 125 0.25 5.04 7.67
C ASP A 125 0.50 3.87 6.69
N PRO A 126 1.59 3.12 6.90
CA PRO A 126 2.00 1.98 6.08
C PRO A 126 0.86 0.96 5.87
N SER A 127 0.02 0.75 6.88
CA SER A 127 -1.12 -0.19 6.81
C SER A 127 -2.18 0.21 5.77
N ARG A 128 -2.19 1.49 5.38
CA ARG A 128 -3.14 2.05 4.40
C ARG A 128 -2.60 2.07 2.98
N LEU A 129 -1.36 1.62 2.76
CA LEU A 129 -0.72 1.57 1.43
C LEU A 129 -1.15 0.34 0.63
N ARG A 130 -2.46 0.23 0.39
CA ARG A 130 -3.12 -0.92 -0.25
C ARG A 130 -2.68 -1.16 -1.70
N ALA A 131 -2.15 -0.13 -2.36
CA ALA A 131 -1.62 -0.23 -3.72
C ALA A 131 -0.31 -1.03 -3.79
N LEU A 132 0.41 -1.16 -2.67
CA LEU A 132 1.66 -1.92 -2.62
C LEU A 132 1.38 -3.43 -2.53
N PRO A 133 2.18 -4.27 -3.19
CA PRO A 133 2.17 -5.72 -2.93
C PRO A 133 2.43 -6.01 -1.45
N ILE A 134 1.80 -7.06 -0.89
CA ILE A 134 1.95 -7.45 0.52
C ILE A 134 3.41 -7.52 0.95
N LEU A 135 4.26 -8.14 0.13
CA LEU A 135 5.69 -8.26 0.43
C LEU A 135 6.33 -6.87 0.61
N SER A 136 6.06 -5.94 -0.31
CA SER A 136 6.55 -4.57 -0.20
C SER A 136 6.00 -3.85 1.03
N GLN A 137 4.73 -4.10 1.42
CA GLN A 137 4.15 -3.54 2.64
C GLN A 137 4.88 -4.04 3.90
N THR A 138 5.22 -5.33 3.98
CA THR A 138 5.99 -5.88 5.10
C THR A 138 7.44 -5.39 5.15
N GLY A 139 7.94 -4.87 4.04
CA GLY A 139 9.26 -4.27 3.92
C GLY A 139 9.32 -2.77 4.09
N LEU A 140 8.24 -2.14 4.53
CA LEU A 140 8.23 -0.72 4.81
C LEU A 140 8.99 -0.44 6.11
N LEU A 141 10.02 0.39 6.02
CA LEU A 141 10.86 0.77 7.14
C LEU A 141 11.01 2.28 7.19
N VAL A 142 10.86 2.85 8.38
CA VAL A 142 11.01 4.28 8.58
C VAL A 142 12.36 4.55 9.22
N ILE A 143 13.16 5.40 8.60
CA ILE A 143 14.36 5.95 9.23
C ILE A 143 14.00 7.28 9.85
N GLU A 144 14.16 7.37 11.17
CA GLU A 144 14.10 8.61 11.91
C GLU A 144 15.52 9.14 12.13
N PHE A 145 15.73 10.43 11.88
CA PHE A 145 17.04 11.07 12.02
C PHE A 145 16.90 12.55 12.35
N LYS A 146 17.97 13.16 12.84
CA LYS A 146 18.07 14.61 13.04
C LYS A 146 18.89 15.24 11.92
N ALA A 147 18.41 16.34 11.38
CA ALA A 147 19.16 17.11 10.40
C ALA A 147 18.96 18.61 10.66
N THR A 148 19.96 19.40 10.25
CA THR A 148 19.93 20.85 10.42
C THR A 148 19.43 21.51 9.13
N ASN A 149 18.38 22.29 9.24
CA ASN A 149 17.84 23.09 8.14
C ASN A 149 17.80 24.57 8.55
N ALA A 150 18.44 25.43 7.75
CA ALA A 150 18.51 26.87 8.00
C ALA A 150 18.90 27.22 9.46
N GLY A 151 19.89 26.49 10.01
CA GLY A 151 20.39 26.68 11.38
C GLY A 151 19.55 26.05 12.50
N ARG A 152 18.45 25.35 12.19
CA ARG A 152 17.62 24.64 13.17
C ARG A 152 17.72 23.13 12.99
N THR A 153 18.07 22.41 14.05
CA THR A 153 18.06 20.95 14.05
C THR A 153 16.66 20.45 14.40
N ALA A 154 16.09 19.61 13.52
CA ALA A 154 14.79 18.99 13.73
C ALA A 154 14.85 17.49 13.44
N THR A 155 13.91 16.74 13.99
CA THR A 155 13.73 15.32 13.71
C THR A 155 12.92 15.16 12.42
N HIS A 156 13.40 14.29 11.54
CA HIS A 156 12.81 13.96 10.25
C HIS A 156 12.63 12.45 10.14
N GLN A 157 11.60 12.05 9.41
CA GLN A 157 11.31 10.65 9.11
C GLN A 157 11.27 10.46 7.60
N HIS A 158 11.81 9.34 7.14
CA HIS A 158 11.85 8.96 5.74
C HIS A 158 11.48 7.48 5.61
N LEU A 159 10.53 7.19 4.73
CA LEU A 159 10.01 5.86 4.49
C LEU A 159 10.79 5.21 3.35
N PHE A 160 11.23 3.97 3.54
CA PHE A 160 11.90 3.15 2.55
C PHE A 160 11.16 1.82 2.36
N ILE A 161 11.20 1.31 1.14
CA ILE A 161 10.83 -0.07 0.81
C ILE A 161 12.11 -0.90 0.81
N LEU A 162 12.08 -2.02 1.53
CA LEU A 162 13.12 -3.02 1.42
C LEU A 162 13.04 -3.71 0.06
N LEU A 163 13.97 -3.36 -0.83
CA LEU A 163 14.11 -4.01 -2.12
C LEU A 163 14.77 -5.38 -1.93
N ASN A 164 14.33 -6.39 -2.70
CA ASN A 164 14.86 -7.77 -2.70
C ASN A 164 14.49 -8.64 -1.49
N GLN A 165 13.32 -8.39 -0.88
CA GLN A 165 12.76 -9.37 0.04
C GLN A 165 12.47 -10.68 -0.66
N GLN A 166 12.84 -11.78 0.00
CA GLN A 166 12.43 -13.11 -0.43
C GLN A 166 11.33 -13.61 0.50
N ALA A 167 10.21 -14.01 -0.09
CA ALA A 167 9.15 -14.68 0.65
C ALA A 167 9.62 -16.09 1.01
N GLU A 168 9.60 -16.43 2.29
CA GLU A 168 9.91 -17.76 2.79
C GLU A 168 8.63 -18.50 3.16
N ARG A 169 8.59 -19.79 2.85
CA ARG A 169 7.43 -20.65 3.13
C ARG A 169 7.68 -21.45 4.40
N LEU A 170 6.80 -21.31 5.39
CA LEU A 170 6.72 -22.24 6.52
C LEU A 170 5.67 -23.34 6.24
N PRO A 171 6.08 -24.61 6.07
CA PRO A 171 5.14 -25.71 5.81
C PRO A 171 4.10 -25.91 6.92
N ALA A 172 4.47 -25.60 8.17
CA ALA A 172 3.61 -25.76 9.35
C ALA A 172 2.65 -24.58 9.59
N ALA A 173 2.81 -23.46 8.89
CA ALA A 173 2.03 -22.23 9.13
C ALA A 173 1.75 -21.48 7.81
N SER A 174 0.98 -22.09 6.92
CA SER A 174 0.65 -21.53 5.59
C SER A 174 -0.14 -20.22 5.61
N SER A 175 -0.67 -19.82 6.77
CA SER A 175 -1.34 -18.52 6.97
C SER A 175 -0.37 -17.37 7.25
N ILE A 176 0.91 -17.65 7.54
CA ILE A 176 1.92 -16.65 7.86
C ILE A 176 2.81 -16.42 6.64
N ASN A 177 2.87 -15.19 6.15
CA ASN A 177 3.84 -14.79 5.15
C ASN A 177 5.13 -14.35 5.88
N LEU A 178 6.21 -15.12 5.74
CA LEU A 178 7.53 -14.68 6.19
C LEU A 178 8.28 -14.03 5.03
N SER A 179 9.01 -12.97 5.34
CA SER A 179 9.96 -12.39 4.41
C SER A 179 11.30 -12.17 5.10
N ALA A 180 12.38 -12.53 4.41
CA ALA A 180 13.74 -12.27 4.83
C ALA A 180 14.40 -11.33 3.81
N GLY A 181 15.17 -10.36 4.32
CA GLY A 181 15.89 -9.40 3.49
C GLY A 181 17.00 -8.71 4.28
N HIS A 182 18.07 -8.35 3.58
CA HIS A 182 19.16 -7.57 4.16
C HIS A 182 18.77 -6.09 4.16
N ILE A 183 18.74 -5.44 5.33
CA ILE A 183 18.44 -4.01 5.46
C ILE A 183 19.69 -3.20 5.10
N PRO A 184 19.70 -2.44 3.99
CA PRO A 184 20.86 -1.66 3.56
C PRO A 184 20.90 -0.31 4.30
N PHE A 185 20.97 -0.38 5.64
CA PHE A 185 20.82 0.80 6.50
C PHE A 185 21.88 1.87 6.23
N ALA A 186 23.13 1.46 6.02
CA ALA A 186 24.23 2.38 5.71
C ALA A 186 24.00 3.11 4.37
N ASP A 187 23.53 2.40 3.35
CA ASP A 187 23.24 2.97 2.04
C ASP A 187 22.07 3.95 2.10
N TRP A 188 21.04 3.64 2.90
CA TRP A 188 19.92 4.55 3.13
C TRP A 188 20.34 5.82 3.86
N VAL A 189 21.22 5.72 4.86
CA VAL A 189 21.77 6.91 5.53
C VAL A 189 22.61 7.74 4.57
N ALA A 190 23.47 7.11 3.77
CA ALA A 190 24.26 7.78 2.74
C ALA A 190 23.37 8.46 1.69
N TYR A 191 22.26 7.83 1.30
CA TYR A 191 21.26 8.44 0.42
C TYR A 191 20.61 9.68 1.05
N LEU A 192 20.28 9.65 2.34
CA LEU A 192 19.70 10.81 3.04
C LEU A 192 20.70 11.98 3.12
N GLU A 193 21.99 11.68 3.29
CA GLU A 193 23.05 12.69 3.34
C GLU A 193 23.30 13.32 1.96
N ASN A 194 23.51 12.48 0.95
CA ASN A 194 23.96 12.89 -0.38
C ASN A 194 22.82 13.28 -1.33
N GLY A 195 21.60 12.81 -1.05
CA GLY A 195 20.44 13.02 -1.91
C GLY A 195 20.32 12.00 -3.05
N ASP A 196 19.28 12.20 -3.85
CA ASP A 196 19.06 11.47 -5.09
C ASP A 196 19.96 12.05 -6.20
N PRO A 197 20.79 11.23 -6.87
CA PRO A 197 21.67 11.70 -7.94
C PRO A 197 20.91 12.29 -9.14
N GLU A 198 19.65 11.90 -9.36
CA GLU A 198 18.82 12.45 -10.43
C GLU A 198 18.20 13.81 -10.08
N ILE A 199 18.26 14.23 -8.81
CA ILE A 199 17.61 15.45 -8.31
C ILE A 199 18.68 16.40 -7.75
N PRO A 200 19.12 17.39 -8.54
CA PRO A 200 20.13 18.35 -8.11
C PRO A 200 19.74 19.10 -6.84
N GLY A 201 20.67 19.19 -5.89
CA GLY A 201 20.45 19.90 -4.62
C GLY A 201 19.61 19.13 -3.60
N SER A 202 19.30 17.86 -3.85
CA SER A 202 18.71 16.98 -2.86
C SER A 202 19.74 16.52 -1.82
N GLY A 203 19.27 16.07 -0.65
CA GLY A 203 20.14 15.64 0.47
C GLY A 203 20.20 16.60 1.64
N TRP A 204 20.45 16.05 2.83
CA TRP A 204 20.52 16.80 4.08
C TRP A 204 21.91 17.35 4.40
N SER A 205 22.95 16.90 3.70
CA SER A 205 24.35 17.32 3.93
C SER A 205 24.90 17.02 5.33
N GLY A 206 24.11 16.35 6.17
CA GLY A 206 24.45 15.92 7.53
C GLY A 206 23.26 15.26 8.23
N VAL A 207 23.37 13.95 8.46
CA VAL A 207 22.35 13.14 9.13
C VAL A 207 22.89 12.69 10.49
N HIS A 208 22.16 13.01 11.56
CA HIS A 208 22.59 12.71 12.91
C HIS A 208 21.64 11.76 13.60
N GLN A 209 22.22 10.81 14.36
CA GLN A 209 21.47 9.83 15.16
C GLN A 209 20.40 9.07 14.34
N PRO A 210 20.72 8.50 13.16
CA PRO A 210 19.73 7.74 12.40
C PRO A 210 19.32 6.49 13.17
N ARG A 211 18.01 6.23 13.23
CA ARG A 211 17.40 5.08 13.90
C ARG A 211 16.35 4.46 13.00
N LEU A 212 16.30 3.14 12.99
CA LEU A 212 15.30 2.39 12.26
C LEU A 212 14.05 2.20 13.14
N LEU A 213 12.89 2.52 12.59
CA LEU A 213 11.58 2.28 13.16
C LEU A 213 10.83 1.31 12.26
N TRP A 214 10.15 0.36 12.87
CA TRP A 214 9.20 -0.50 12.18
C TRP A 214 7.94 0.31 11.87
N ALA A 215 7.52 0.26 10.62
CA ALA A 215 6.44 1.07 10.07
C ALA A 215 5.07 0.40 10.30
#